data_AF-A0A1I6ZV82-F1
#
_entry.id   AF-A0A1I6ZV82-F1
#
_cell.length_a   1.000
_cell.length_b   1.000
_cell.length_c   1.000
_cell.angle_alpha   90.00
_cell.angle_beta   90.00
_cell.angle_gamma   90.00
#
_symmetry.space_group_name_H-M   'P 1'
#
loop_
_entity.id
_entity.type
_entity.pdbx_description
1 polymer ?
#
loop_
_entity_poly.entity_id
_entity_poly.type
_entity_poly.pdbx_seq_one_letter_code
_entity_poly.pdbx_strand_id
1 'polypeptide(L)'
;MTTTTPFPVVTGILGGEFRYAYTPAELDDLTKRIATPTYHLISQVYVWDRPCRENDDGSIHEFPRGRLMVSVNPFLGWGALHYMHPGAPNGALVYSYNPEEPNHAPSLVLDPEGLDFPHTSSLPLEDVRAAVTEYGRTGTRPECVRWQPGQWY
;
A
#
# COMPACT_ATOMS: atom_id res chain seq x y z
N MET A 1 27.13 -13.04 -17.75
CA MET A 1 26.19 -11.99 -18.20
C MET A 1 25.33 -11.63 -17.00
N THR A 2 25.47 -10.43 -16.46
CA THR A 2 24.63 -9.92 -15.37
C THR A 2 23.35 -9.38 -16.01
N THR A 3 22.26 -10.14 -15.91
CA THR A 3 20.92 -9.67 -16.25
C THR A 3 20.51 -8.66 -15.19
N THR A 4 20.59 -7.37 -15.50
CA THR A 4 19.97 -6.33 -14.68
C THR A 4 18.47 -6.49 -14.81
N THR A 5 17.82 -7.01 -13.76
CA THR A 5 16.36 -7.02 -13.70
C THR A 5 15.87 -5.57 -13.79
N PRO A 6 14.98 -5.24 -14.75
CA PRO A 6 14.45 -3.90 -14.86
C PRO A 6 13.66 -3.54 -13.60
N PHE A 7 13.72 -2.28 -13.20
CA PHE A 7 12.89 -1.76 -12.12
C PHE A 7 11.41 -1.88 -12.51
N PRO A 8 10.53 -2.40 -11.64
CA PRO A 8 9.12 -2.53 -11.96
C PRO A 8 8.45 -1.15 -12.03
N VAL A 9 7.33 -1.05 -12.75
CA VAL A 9 6.50 0.16 -12.72
C VAL A 9 5.64 0.11 -11.47
N VAL A 10 5.73 1.14 -10.64
CA VAL A 10 4.89 1.31 -9.45
C VAL A 10 3.79 2.31 -9.77
N THR A 11 2.53 1.92 -9.58
CA THR A 11 1.38 2.81 -9.72
C THR A 11 0.79 3.08 -8.34
N GLY A 12 0.71 4.34 -7.95
CA GLY A 12 -0.06 4.80 -6.78
C GLY A 12 -1.35 5.47 -7.23
N ILE A 13 -2.48 5.06 -6.68
CA ILE A 13 -3.76 5.77 -6.80
C ILE A 13 -3.98 6.51 -5.49
N LEU A 14 -3.81 7.83 -5.54
CA LEU A 14 -3.94 8.73 -4.39
C LEU A 14 -5.16 9.60 -4.65
N GLY A 15 -6.28 9.30 -3.98
CA GLY A 15 -7.49 10.10 -4.16
C GLY A 15 -8.15 10.00 -5.52
N GLY A 16 -7.98 8.86 -6.21
CA GLY A 16 -8.43 8.67 -7.59
C GLY A 16 -7.42 9.15 -8.64
N GLU A 17 -6.37 9.88 -8.26
CA GLU A 17 -5.31 10.26 -9.21
C GLU A 17 -4.25 9.18 -9.35
N PHE A 18 -3.99 8.76 -10.58
CA PHE A 18 -2.90 7.85 -10.91
C PHE A 18 -1.56 8.59 -10.90
N ARG A 19 -0.60 8.03 -10.19
CA ARG A 19 0.80 8.46 -10.13
C ARG A 19 1.69 7.28 -10.42
N TYR A 20 2.79 7.51 -11.13
CA TYR A 20 3.68 6.44 -11.57
C TYR A 20 5.10 6.69 -11.08
N ALA A 21 5.81 5.62 -10.77
CA ALA A 21 7.24 5.62 -10.57
C ALA A 21 7.89 4.55 -11.47
N TYR A 22 8.85 4.97 -12.28
CA TYR A 22 9.65 4.17 -13.20
C TYR A 22 11.09 4.01 -12.70
N THR A 23 11.46 4.75 -11.65
CA THR A 23 12.80 4.74 -11.07
C THR A 23 12.74 4.69 -9.54
N PRO A 24 13.82 4.27 -8.87
CA PRO A 24 13.89 4.32 -7.41
C PRO A 24 13.66 5.73 -6.83
N ALA A 25 14.15 6.79 -7.48
CA ALA A 25 13.95 8.16 -7.01
C ALA A 25 12.48 8.59 -7.09
N GLU A 26 11.78 8.20 -8.15
CA GLU A 26 10.35 8.45 -8.28
C GLU A 26 9.53 7.63 -7.27
N LEU A 27 9.98 6.41 -6.93
CA LEU A 27 9.35 5.60 -5.87
C LEU A 27 9.51 6.26 -4.50
N ASP A 28 10.69 6.81 -4.18
CA ASP A 28 10.90 7.55 -2.94
C ASP A 28 9.96 8.76 -2.87
N ASP A 29 9.78 9.47 -3.98
CA ASP A 29 8.86 10.62 -4.05
C ASP A 29 7.39 10.21 -3.98
N LEU A 30 7.00 9.09 -4.60
CA LEU A 30 5.66 8.52 -4.47
C LEU A 30 5.36 8.12 -3.02
N THR A 31 6.31 7.46 -2.37
CA THR A 31 6.22 7.05 -0.96
C THR A 31 6.03 8.25 -0.05
N LYS A 32 6.81 9.32 -0.26
CA LYS A 32 6.63 10.57 0.50
C LYS A 32 5.21 11.13 0.34
N ARG A 33 4.66 11.13 -0.88
CA ARG A 33 3.31 11.64 -1.16
C ARG A 33 2.22 10.82 -0.47
N ILE A 34 2.31 9.49 -0.51
CA ILE A 34 1.37 8.58 0.17
C ILE A 34 1.33 8.87 1.67
N ALA A 35 2.48 9.18 2.28
CA ALA A 35 2.60 9.44 3.70
C ALA A 35 2.49 10.95 4.08
N THR A 36 2.00 11.80 3.19
CA THR A 36 1.77 13.23 3.44
C THR A 36 0.27 13.47 3.62
N PRO A 37 -0.17 14.45 4.46
CA PRO A 37 -1.58 14.79 4.58
C PRO A 37 -2.18 15.10 3.21
N THR A 38 -3.13 14.27 2.80
CA THR A 38 -4.02 14.54 1.68
C THR A 38 -5.45 14.38 2.19
N TYR A 39 -6.43 14.89 1.44
CA TYR A 39 -7.86 14.71 1.77
C TYR A 39 -8.35 13.27 1.57
N HIS A 40 -7.45 12.34 1.22
CA HIS A 40 -7.80 10.98 0.84
C HIS A 40 -7.52 10.02 1.99
N LEU A 41 -8.54 9.27 2.38
CA LEU A 41 -8.48 8.34 3.51
C LEU A 41 -7.64 7.09 3.20
N ILE A 42 -7.50 6.75 1.91
CA ILE A 42 -6.87 5.52 1.44
C ILE A 42 -6.13 5.78 0.13
N SER A 43 -4.93 5.20 0.00
CA SER A 43 -4.17 5.08 -1.24
C SER A 43 -4.03 3.61 -1.63
N GLN A 44 -3.96 3.33 -2.93
CA GLN A 44 -3.67 1.99 -3.45
C GLN A 44 -2.33 2.00 -4.18
N VAL A 45 -1.50 0.98 -3.97
CA VAL A 45 -0.20 0.81 -4.59
C VAL A 45 -0.17 -0.52 -5.33
N TYR A 46 0.28 -0.48 -6.57
CA TYR A 46 0.43 -1.61 -7.47
C TYR A 46 1.84 -1.65 -8.02
N VAL A 47 2.36 -2.86 -8.23
CA VAL A 47 3.69 -3.08 -8.81
C VAL A 47 3.54 -4.05 -9.97
N TRP A 48 4.05 -3.68 -11.13
CA TRP A 48 3.86 -4.45 -12.35
C TRP A 48 4.95 -4.20 -13.39
N ASP A 49 4.84 -4.85 -14.56
CA ASP A 49 5.73 -4.65 -15.69
C ASP A 49 5.36 -3.42 -16.55
N ARG A 50 4.19 -2.81 -16.27
CA ARG A 50 3.60 -1.69 -16.98
C ARG A 50 2.73 -0.85 -16.04
N PRO A 51 2.41 0.42 -16.35
CA PRO A 51 1.52 1.23 -15.51
C PRO A 51 0.10 0.65 -15.47
N CYS A 52 -0.59 0.77 -14.33
CA CYS A 52 -2.03 0.49 -14.31
C CYS A 52 -2.77 1.56 -15.11
N ARG A 53 -3.90 1.19 -15.71
CA ARG A 53 -4.73 2.11 -16.50
C ARG A 53 -6.21 1.83 -16.27
N GLU A 54 -6.95 2.91 -16.15
CA GLU A 54 -8.40 2.91 -16.14
C GLU A 54 -8.90 4.13 -16.92
N ASN A 55 -10.02 3.98 -17.63
CA ASN A 55 -10.73 5.10 -18.26
C ASN A 55 -12.14 5.23 -17.69
N ASP A 56 -12.75 6.40 -17.90
CA ASP A 56 -14.01 6.78 -17.27
C ASP A 56 -15.18 5.82 -17.58
N ASP A 57 -15.17 5.17 -18.75
CA ASP A 57 -16.21 4.21 -19.15
C ASP A 57 -15.91 2.75 -18.74
N GLY A 58 -14.76 2.50 -18.11
CA GLY A 58 -14.32 1.20 -17.64
C GLY A 58 -13.93 0.20 -18.74
N SER A 59 -13.89 0.60 -20.01
CA SER A 59 -13.46 -0.28 -21.11
C SER A 59 -11.97 -0.61 -21.07
N ILE A 60 -11.17 0.22 -20.38
CA ILE A 60 -9.79 -0.05 -20.01
C ILE A 60 -9.77 -0.30 -18.50
N HIS A 61 -9.36 -1.49 -18.09
CA HIS A 61 -9.12 -1.84 -16.70
C HIS A 61 -7.90 -2.78 -16.63
N GLU A 62 -6.70 -2.18 -16.60
CA GLU A 62 -5.43 -2.88 -16.63
C GLU A 62 -4.75 -2.80 -15.26
N PHE A 63 -4.91 -3.85 -14.44
CA PHE A 63 -4.34 -3.93 -13.10
C PHE A 63 -3.71 -5.31 -12.83
N PRO A 64 -2.60 -5.37 -12.08
CA PRO A 64 -2.12 -6.63 -11.54
C PRO A 64 -3.06 -7.10 -10.41
N ARG A 65 -2.98 -8.40 -10.08
CA ARG A 65 -3.76 -8.98 -8.98
C ARG A 65 -3.27 -8.58 -7.60
N GLY A 66 -1.97 -8.31 -7.47
CA GLY A 66 -1.33 -7.88 -6.22
C GLY A 66 -1.59 -6.41 -5.94
N ARG A 67 -2.00 -6.10 -4.71
CA ARG A 67 -2.18 -4.72 -4.25
C ARG A 67 -1.72 -4.54 -2.81
N LEU A 68 -1.21 -3.34 -2.53
CA LEU A 68 -0.99 -2.83 -1.18
C LEU A 68 -1.85 -1.58 -1.01
N MET A 69 -2.81 -1.65 -0.10
CA MET A 69 -3.64 -0.52 0.30
C MET A 69 -3.06 0.11 1.56
N VAL A 70 -3.08 1.44 1.60
CA VAL A 70 -2.44 2.25 2.64
C VAL A 70 -3.44 3.27 3.16
N SER A 71 -3.74 3.22 4.45
CA SER A 71 -4.44 4.31 5.15
C SER A 71 -3.46 5.04 6.06
N VAL A 72 -3.51 6.37 6.08
CA VAL A 72 -2.61 7.19 6.91
C VAL A 72 -3.39 8.25 7.66
N ASN A 73 -2.99 8.48 8.91
CA ASN A 73 -3.26 9.71 9.64
C ASN A 73 -1.91 10.40 9.94
N PRO A 74 -1.43 11.24 9.01
CA PRO A 74 -0.12 11.85 9.13
C PRO A 74 -0.05 12.92 10.21
N PHE A 75 -1.19 13.50 10.64
CA PHE A 75 -1.22 14.43 11.77
C PHE A 75 -0.89 13.74 13.09
N LEU A 76 -1.31 12.49 13.25
CA LEU A 76 -1.00 11.68 14.42
C LEU A 76 0.28 10.84 14.23
N GLY A 77 0.81 10.75 13.00
CA GLY A 77 2.01 9.99 12.69
C GLY A 77 1.78 8.49 12.55
N TRP A 78 0.58 8.07 12.12
CA TRP A 78 0.20 6.66 12.03
C TRP A 78 -0.28 6.26 10.63
N GLY A 79 -0.20 4.98 10.32
CA GLY A 79 -0.88 4.37 9.17
C GLY A 79 -1.11 2.88 9.34
N ALA A 80 -1.87 2.29 8.42
CA ALA A 80 -2.19 0.87 8.39
C ALA A 80 -2.13 0.37 6.96
N LEU A 81 -1.80 -0.92 6.82
CA LEU A 81 -1.57 -1.57 5.56
C LEU A 81 -2.51 -2.75 5.39
N HIS A 82 -2.99 -2.93 4.16
CA HIS A 82 -3.70 -4.12 3.72
C HIS A 82 -3.03 -4.64 2.45
N TYR A 83 -2.51 -5.86 2.52
CA TYR A 83 -1.92 -6.54 1.37
C TYR A 83 -2.79 -7.71 0.95
N MET A 84 -2.89 -7.90 -0.36
CA MET A 84 -3.38 -9.15 -0.94
C MET A 84 -2.78 -9.37 -2.32
N HIS A 85 -2.52 -10.62 -2.66
CA HIS A 85 -2.13 -11.02 -4.00
C HIS A 85 -2.69 -12.42 -4.33
N PRO A 86 -3.94 -12.51 -4.78
CA PRO A 86 -4.56 -13.80 -5.11
C PRO A 86 -3.70 -14.60 -6.09
N GLY A 87 -3.40 -15.85 -5.72
CA GLY A 87 -2.61 -16.79 -6.52
C GLY A 87 -1.09 -16.68 -6.39
N ALA A 88 -0.55 -15.73 -5.63
CA ALA A 88 0.88 -15.69 -5.31
C ALA A 88 1.22 -16.47 -4.02
N PRO A 89 2.45 -16.99 -3.90
CA PRO A 89 2.98 -17.45 -2.61
C PRO A 89 2.85 -16.32 -1.56
N ASN A 90 2.32 -16.64 -0.37
CA ASN A 90 2.04 -15.64 0.68
C ASN A 90 1.07 -14.51 0.26
N GLY A 91 0.26 -14.73 -0.77
CA GLY A 91 -0.70 -13.77 -1.32
C GLY A 91 -2.02 -13.62 -0.54
N ALA A 92 -2.10 -14.18 0.67
CA ALA A 92 -3.29 -14.10 1.52
C ALA A 92 -3.63 -12.64 1.87
N LEU A 93 -4.92 -12.38 2.08
CA LEU A 93 -5.38 -11.11 2.60
C LEU A 93 -4.90 -10.95 4.04
N VAL A 94 -4.08 -9.91 4.27
CA VAL A 94 -3.50 -9.61 5.57
C VAL A 94 -3.51 -8.12 5.85
N TYR A 95 -3.55 -7.78 7.14
CA TYR A 95 -3.36 -6.42 7.63
C TYR A 95 -2.01 -6.30 8.33
N SER A 96 -1.45 -5.10 8.39
CA SER A 96 -0.29 -4.83 9.26
C SER A 96 -0.60 -5.25 10.70
N TYR A 97 0.46 -5.53 11.47
CA TYR A 97 0.33 -5.97 12.85
C TYR A 97 1.36 -5.34 13.77
N ASN A 98 0.85 -4.67 14.79
CA ASN A 98 1.54 -4.03 15.89
C ASN A 98 0.89 -4.44 17.23
N PRO A 99 1.37 -5.52 17.86
CA PRO A 99 0.88 -5.95 19.17
C PRO A 99 1.30 -5.04 20.33
N GLU A 100 2.30 -4.18 20.16
CA GLU A 100 2.99 -3.51 21.27
C GLU A 100 2.46 -2.11 21.55
N GLU A 101 1.83 -1.44 20.57
CA GLU A 101 1.32 -0.07 20.75
C GLU A 101 -0.21 0.12 20.61
N PRO A 102 -1.08 -0.74 21.16
CA PRO A 102 -2.53 -0.61 20.99
C PRO A 102 -3.19 0.44 21.90
N ASN A 103 -2.48 1.21 22.72
CA ASN A 103 -3.13 2.15 23.65
C ASN A 103 -3.23 3.59 23.11
N HIS A 104 -2.39 3.99 22.15
CA HIS A 104 -2.37 5.34 21.59
C HIS A 104 -2.57 5.39 20.07
N ALA A 105 -2.61 4.24 19.41
CA ALA A 105 -2.80 4.22 17.97
C ALA A 105 -4.25 4.63 17.63
N PRO A 106 -4.49 5.42 16.57
CA PRO A 106 -5.84 5.73 16.14
C PRO A 106 -6.48 4.51 15.45
N SER A 107 -7.81 4.45 15.45
CA SER A 107 -8.54 3.70 14.42
C SER A 107 -8.28 4.34 13.06
N LEU A 108 -7.93 3.51 12.08
CA LEU A 108 -7.65 3.94 10.71
C LEU A 108 -8.66 3.29 9.77
N VAL A 109 -9.04 4.02 8.73
CA VAL A 109 -10.08 3.60 7.79
C VAL A 109 -9.56 2.46 6.91
N LEU A 110 -10.25 1.32 6.94
CA LEU A 110 -10.04 0.20 6.02
C LEU A 110 -10.89 0.36 4.77
N ASP A 111 -12.16 0.76 4.94
CA ASP A 111 -13.10 1.02 3.86
C ASP A 111 -13.86 2.33 4.14
N PRO A 112 -13.93 3.26 3.18
CA PRO A 112 -14.64 4.53 3.37
C PRO A 112 -16.15 4.36 3.66
N GLU A 113 -16.74 3.20 3.36
CA GLU A 113 -18.13 2.86 3.65
C GLU A 113 -18.39 2.48 5.12
N GLY A 114 -17.36 2.53 5.98
CA GLY A 114 -17.51 2.46 7.43
C GLY A 114 -16.83 1.27 8.10
N LEU A 115 -15.78 0.71 7.47
CA LEU A 115 -14.94 -0.30 8.11
C LEU A 115 -13.60 0.32 8.52
N ASP A 116 -13.21 0.05 9.75
CA ASP A 116 -11.90 0.41 10.29
C ASP A 116 -10.99 -0.82 10.38
N PHE A 117 -9.69 -0.57 10.30
CA PHE A 117 -8.70 -1.57 10.66
C PHE A 117 -8.85 -1.96 12.15
N PRO A 118 -8.56 -3.22 12.50
CA PRO A 118 -8.29 -3.57 13.89
C PRO A 118 -7.22 -2.64 14.45
N HIS A 119 -7.37 -2.20 15.69
CA HIS A 119 -6.45 -1.28 16.35
C HIS A 119 -4.99 -1.79 16.34
N THR A 120 -4.80 -3.11 16.39
CA THR A 120 -3.49 -3.76 16.26
C THR A 120 -2.87 -3.61 14.87
N SER A 121 -3.51 -2.94 13.91
CA SER A 121 -2.95 -2.76 12.56
C SER A 121 -2.21 -1.44 12.41
N SER A 122 -2.38 -0.52 13.34
CA SER A 122 -1.78 0.80 13.27
C SER A 122 -0.27 0.72 13.54
N LEU A 123 0.49 1.27 12.60
CA LEU A 123 1.95 1.35 12.59
C LEU A 123 2.40 2.81 12.63
N PRO A 124 3.57 3.11 13.22
CA PRO A 124 4.26 4.37 13.00
C PRO A 124 4.41 4.68 11.50
N LEU A 125 4.26 5.94 11.13
CA LEU A 125 4.28 6.36 9.72
C LEU A 125 5.62 6.05 9.02
N GLU A 126 6.72 5.97 9.77
CA GLU A 126 8.03 5.57 9.25
C GLU A 126 8.05 4.10 8.78
N ASP A 127 7.43 3.19 9.53
CA ASP A 127 7.29 1.79 9.16
C ASP A 127 6.39 1.63 7.92
N VAL A 128 5.34 2.44 7.82
CA VAL A 128 4.48 2.49 6.64
C VAL A 128 5.28 2.92 5.40
N ARG A 129 6.12 3.95 5.51
CA ARG A 129 6.99 4.40 4.41
C ARG A 129 7.99 3.32 4.00
N ALA A 130 8.59 2.64 4.97
CA ALA A 130 9.51 1.54 4.72
C ALA A 130 8.82 0.39 3.98
N ALA A 131 7.62 -0.02 4.42
CA ALA A 131 6.85 -1.09 3.81
C ALA A 131 6.39 -0.75 2.38
N VAL A 132 5.93 0.48 2.13
CA VAL A 132 5.57 0.94 0.78
C VAL A 132 6.77 0.95 -0.15
N THR A 133 7.93 1.38 0.34
CA THR A 133 9.19 1.37 -0.42
C THR A 133 9.62 -0.05 -0.75
N GLU A 134 9.55 -0.96 0.22
CA GLU A 134 9.88 -2.37 0.02
C GLU A 134 8.94 -3.00 -1.01
N TYR A 135 7.63 -2.84 -0.83
CA TYR A 135 6.63 -3.32 -1.77
C TYR A 135 6.90 -2.79 -3.18
N GLY A 136 7.14 -1.48 -3.33
CA GLY A 136 7.44 -0.86 -4.62
C GLY A 136 8.68 -1.44 -5.33
N ARG A 137 9.65 -1.98 -4.58
CA ARG A 137 10.85 -2.62 -5.13
C ARG A 137 10.65 -4.08 -5.48
N THR A 138 9.87 -4.82 -4.68
CA THR A 138 9.78 -6.28 -4.77
C THR A 138 8.50 -6.77 -5.45
N GLY A 139 7.42 -5.99 -5.37
CA GLY A 139 6.06 -6.42 -5.72
C GLY A 139 5.50 -7.52 -4.81
N THR A 140 6.21 -7.87 -3.73
CA THR A 140 5.82 -8.92 -2.79
C THR A 140 5.46 -8.31 -1.44
N ARG A 141 4.70 -9.07 -0.63
CA ARG A 141 4.36 -8.66 0.74
C ARG A 141 5.62 -8.18 1.49
N PRO A 142 5.64 -6.93 1.99
CA PRO A 142 6.77 -6.41 2.76
C PRO A 142 7.12 -7.26 3.97
N GLU A 143 8.41 -7.49 4.20
CA GLU A 143 8.93 -8.24 5.34
C GLU A 143 9.38 -7.33 6.48
N CYS A 144 9.58 -6.03 6.23
CA CYS A 144 9.95 -5.06 7.27
C CYS A 144 8.86 -4.80 8.31
N VAL A 145 7.65 -5.31 8.12
CA VAL A 145 6.53 -5.22 9.06
C VAL A 145 5.91 -6.58 9.33
N ARG A 146 5.26 -6.72 10.48
CA ARG A 146 4.49 -7.93 10.83
C ARG A 146 3.09 -7.86 10.22
N TRP A 147 2.51 -9.02 9.99
CA TRP A 147 1.18 -9.17 9.40
C TRP A 147 0.29 -10.05 10.28
N GLN A 148 -1.00 -9.73 10.31
CA GLN A 148 -2.06 -10.55 10.89
C GLN A 148 -3.07 -10.94 9.80
N PRO A 149 -3.79 -12.07 9.96
CA PRO A 149 -4.87 -12.43 9.03
C PRO A 149 -5.88 -11.29 8.94
N GLY A 150 -6.20 -10.86 7.72
CA GLY A 150 -7.30 -9.92 7.53
C GLY A 150 -8.62 -10.65 7.30
N GLN A 151 -9.70 -9.89 7.28
CA GLN A 151 -11.04 -10.44 7.06
C GLN A 151 -11.61 -9.97 5.73
N TRP A 152 -12.37 -10.87 5.10
CA TRP A 152 -13.29 -10.49 4.04
C TRP A 152 -14.58 -10.06 4.73
N TYR A 153 -15.00 -8.82 4.49
CA TYR A 153 -16.28 -8.30 4.97
C TYR A 153 -17.32 -8.41 3.84
#